data_AF-A0A914EJK3-F1
#
_entry.id   AF-A0A914EJK3-F1
#
_cell.length_a   1.000
_cell.length_b   1.000
_cell.length_c   1.000
_cell.angle_alpha   90.00
_cell.angle_beta   90.00
_cell.angle_gamma   90.00
#
_symmetry.space_group_name_H-M   'P 1'
#
loop_
_entity.id
_entity.type
_entity.pdbx_description
1 polymer ?
#
loop_
_entity_poly.entity_id
_entity_poly.type
_entity_poly.pdbx_seq_one_letter_code
_entity_poly.pdbx_strand_id
1 'polypeptide(L)'
;TNFFLSALGTFNIATGPNNPTGTHFAIIQVPGDSWGVALISATFDTITSYNMLQTAFANAWPDPRYDPPQSPGQTLLKNATALIVDPNLLNSGYRTNINNHLVIYVTTKSVADQGAISIAQSINTNGTYSFLALAYKSDGSNIQSLTSYVSNKACLLYQATDSNSLNSQATTLAELIFSASTTGQYTC
;
A
#
# COMPACT_ATOMS: atom_id res chain seq x y z
N THR A 1 -7.92 14.82 -7.48
CA THR A 1 -8.20 13.37 -7.38
C THR A 1 -7.25 12.76 -6.39
N ASN A 2 -7.70 11.82 -5.56
CA ASN A 2 -6.83 11.08 -4.63
C ASN A 2 -5.78 10.29 -5.46
N PHE A 3 -4.50 10.38 -5.10
CA PHE A 3 -3.39 9.67 -5.75
C PHE A 3 -3.73 8.19 -6.01
N PHE A 4 -4.24 7.50 -5.00
CA PHE A 4 -4.59 6.07 -5.12
C PHE A 4 -5.73 5.85 -6.10
N LEU A 5 -6.73 6.72 -6.14
CA LEU A 5 -7.83 6.58 -7.10
C LEU A 5 -7.36 6.84 -8.53
N SER A 6 -6.43 7.78 -8.72
CA SER A 6 -5.82 8.03 -10.03
C SER A 6 -4.99 6.83 -10.50
N ALA A 7 -4.20 6.22 -9.61
CA ALA A 7 -3.33 5.09 -9.95
C ALA A 7 -4.13 3.78 -10.13
N LEU A 8 -5.00 3.47 -9.16
CA LEU A 8 -5.65 2.17 -9.02
C LEU A 8 -7.01 2.10 -9.73
N GLY A 9 -7.66 3.26 -9.97
CA GLY A 9 -8.95 3.33 -10.66
C GLY A 9 -8.91 2.97 -12.14
N THR A 10 -7.72 2.80 -12.71
CA THR A 10 -7.51 2.38 -14.10
C THR A 10 -7.64 0.87 -14.29
N PHE A 11 -7.61 0.08 -13.20
CA PHE A 11 -7.71 -1.37 -13.25
C PHE A 11 -9.15 -1.85 -13.15
N ASN A 12 -9.47 -2.92 -13.88
CA ASN A 12 -10.74 -3.62 -13.73
C ASN A 12 -10.84 -4.23 -12.33
N ILE A 13 -11.74 -3.70 -11.50
CA ILE A 13 -12.00 -4.23 -10.15
C ILE A 13 -12.80 -5.52 -10.27
N ALA A 14 -12.41 -6.53 -9.48
CA ALA A 14 -13.12 -7.79 -9.39
C ALA A 14 -14.56 -7.57 -8.89
N THR A 15 -15.56 -8.04 -9.61
CA THR A 15 -16.98 -7.78 -9.29
C THR A 15 -17.57 -8.68 -8.19
N GLY A 16 -16.74 -9.45 -7.49
CA GLY A 16 -17.18 -10.31 -6.38
C GLY A 16 -16.03 -11.07 -5.70
N PRO A 17 -16.30 -11.67 -4.52
CA PRO A 17 -15.28 -12.32 -3.68
C PRO A 17 -14.50 -13.43 -4.40
N ASN A 18 -15.18 -14.16 -5.28
CA ASN A 18 -14.65 -15.32 -5.99
C ASN A 18 -14.43 -15.03 -7.48
N ASN A 19 -14.49 -13.77 -7.93
CA ASN A 19 -14.29 -13.46 -9.33
C ASN A 19 -12.81 -13.72 -9.68
N PRO A 20 -12.49 -14.67 -10.58
CA PRO A 20 -11.11 -14.95 -10.94
C PRO A 20 -10.49 -13.85 -11.80
N THR A 21 -11.29 -12.93 -12.32
CA THR A 21 -10.89 -11.83 -13.21
C THR A 21 -10.94 -10.48 -12.48
N GLY A 22 -9.96 -9.63 -12.79
CA GLY A 22 -9.83 -8.30 -12.18
C GLY A 22 -8.90 -8.25 -10.97
N THR A 23 -8.74 -7.03 -10.46
CA THR A 23 -7.90 -6.69 -9.32
C THR A 23 -8.73 -6.66 -8.04
N HIS A 24 -8.20 -7.29 -6.99
CA HIS A 24 -8.76 -7.22 -5.64
C HIS A 24 -7.92 -6.23 -4.82
N PHE A 25 -8.60 -5.43 -4.01
CA PHE A 25 -7.96 -4.42 -3.18
C PHE A 25 -8.25 -4.68 -1.71
N ALA A 26 -7.21 -4.60 -0.89
CA ALA A 26 -7.33 -4.49 0.55
C ALA A 26 -6.73 -3.15 0.98
N ILE A 27 -7.24 -2.58 2.07
CA ILE A 27 -6.78 -1.31 2.62
C ILE A 27 -6.46 -1.53 4.10
N ILE A 28 -5.20 -1.25 4.46
CA ILE A 28 -4.73 -1.27 5.85
C ILE A 28 -4.36 0.17 6.23
N GLN A 29 -4.98 0.66 7.30
CA GLN A 29 -4.63 1.95 7.90
C GLN A 29 -3.32 1.82 8.68
N VAL A 30 -2.46 2.82 8.50
CA VAL A 30 -1.28 3.05 9.34
C VAL A 30 -1.48 4.39 10.04
N PRO A 31 -2.09 4.42 11.23
CA PRO A 31 -2.18 5.66 11.99
C PRO A 31 -0.77 6.16 12.32
N GLY A 32 -0.56 7.47 12.29
CA GLY A 32 0.71 8.05 12.68
C GLY A 32 0.78 8.35 14.17
N ASP A 33 -0.32 8.39 14.91
CA ASP A 33 -0.28 8.63 16.36
C ASP A 33 0.21 7.40 17.17
N SER A 34 0.55 7.62 18.44
CA SER A 34 1.10 6.57 19.33
C SER A 34 0.04 5.72 20.04
N TRP A 35 -1.25 6.02 19.86
CA TRP A 35 -2.37 5.43 20.62
C TRP A 35 -3.34 4.64 19.74
N GLY A 36 -3.22 4.79 18.43
CA GLY A 36 -4.01 4.12 17.43
C GLY A 36 -3.66 2.65 17.32
N VAL A 37 -4.43 1.97 16.49
CA VAL A 37 -4.22 0.58 16.12
C VAL A 37 -4.18 0.51 14.60
N ALA A 38 -3.25 -0.28 14.06
CA ALA A 38 -3.30 -0.64 12.65
C ALA A 38 -4.57 -1.46 12.41
N LEU A 39 -5.36 -1.09 11.40
CA LEU A 39 -6.67 -1.69 11.14
C LEU A 39 -6.80 -2.05 9.66
N ILE A 40 -7.45 -3.17 9.39
CA ILE A 40 -7.91 -3.52 8.05
C ILE A 40 -9.22 -2.77 7.81
N SER A 41 -9.17 -1.74 6.96
CA SER A 41 -10.35 -0.95 6.58
C SER A 41 -11.17 -1.59 5.47
N ALA A 42 -10.53 -2.45 4.67
CA ALA A 42 -11.18 -3.23 3.62
C ALA A 42 -10.36 -4.50 3.34
N THR A 43 -11.04 -5.63 3.14
CA THR A 43 -10.47 -6.91 2.71
C THR A 43 -10.62 -7.09 1.19
N PHE A 44 -9.91 -8.08 0.61
CA PHE A 44 -9.86 -8.31 -0.84
C PHE A 44 -11.22 -8.64 -1.49
N ASP A 45 -12.21 -9.08 -0.71
CA ASP A 45 -13.57 -9.37 -1.17
C ASP A 45 -14.59 -8.23 -0.92
N THR A 46 -14.22 -7.20 -0.16
CA THR A 46 -15.15 -6.10 0.18
C THR A 46 -15.24 -5.03 -0.89
N ILE A 47 -14.22 -4.87 -1.75
CA ILE A 47 -14.20 -3.84 -2.79
C ILE A 47 -14.51 -4.47 -4.15
N THR A 48 -15.77 -4.33 -4.60
CA THR A 48 -16.23 -4.93 -5.85
C THR A 48 -16.57 -3.93 -6.96
N SER A 49 -16.36 -2.63 -6.71
CA SER A 49 -16.57 -1.58 -7.69
C SER A 49 -15.68 -0.36 -7.41
N TYR A 50 -15.51 0.50 -8.41
CA TYR A 50 -14.77 1.76 -8.25
C TYR A 50 -15.40 2.66 -7.19
N ASN A 51 -16.74 2.74 -7.13
CA ASN A 51 -17.43 3.51 -6.10
C ASN A 51 -17.10 3.00 -4.69
N MET A 52 -17.07 1.68 -4.49
CA MET A 52 -16.67 1.09 -3.20
C MET A 52 -15.20 1.35 -2.87
N LEU A 53 -14.30 1.35 -3.86
CA LEU A 53 -12.90 1.73 -3.66
C LEU A 53 -12.79 3.18 -3.19
N GLN A 54 -13.55 4.10 -3.80
CA GLN A 54 -13.60 5.50 -3.39
C GLN A 54 -14.09 5.65 -1.95
N THR A 55 -15.19 4.99 -1.60
CA THR A 55 -15.76 5.01 -0.25
C THR A 55 -14.80 4.41 0.77
N ALA A 56 -14.14 3.29 0.44
CA ALA A 56 -13.18 2.64 1.34
C ALA A 56 -12.00 3.57 1.64
N PHE A 57 -11.44 4.26 0.63
CA PHE A 57 -10.39 5.26 0.85
C PHE A 57 -10.86 6.46 1.68
N ALA A 58 -12.07 6.96 1.42
CA ALA A 58 -12.63 8.09 2.18
C ALA A 58 -12.85 7.73 3.66
N ASN A 59 -13.26 6.50 3.95
CA ASN A 59 -13.46 6.00 5.31
C ASN A 59 -12.14 5.63 6.00
N ALA A 60 -11.13 5.20 5.22
CA ALA A 60 -9.84 4.80 5.76
C ALA A 60 -9.02 6.00 6.29
N TRP A 61 -9.25 7.21 5.82
CA TRP A 61 -8.60 8.40 6.38
C TRP A 61 -9.63 9.52 6.54
N PRO A 62 -10.44 9.48 7.62
CA PRO A 62 -11.43 10.51 7.86
C PRO A 62 -10.76 11.87 8.07
N ASP A 63 -11.54 12.92 7.82
CA ASP A 63 -11.15 14.33 7.70
C ASP A 63 -9.90 14.76 8.50
N PRO A 64 -8.86 15.32 7.84
CA PRO A 64 -7.59 15.70 8.46
C PRO A 64 -7.71 16.79 9.55
N ARG A 65 -8.87 17.45 9.68
CA ARG A 65 -9.17 18.36 10.80
C ARG A 65 -9.21 17.64 12.15
N TYR A 66 -9.37 16.32 12.17
CA TYR A 66 -9.43 15.49 13.37
C TYR A 66 -8.22 14.55 13.50
N ASP A 67 -7.17 14.75 12.70
CA ASP A 67 -5.98 13.92 12.79
C ASP A 67 -5.11 14.41 13.98
N PRO A 68 -4.96 13.60 15.05
CA PRO A 68 -4.10 13.97 16.16
C PRO A 68 -2.65 14.17 15.69
N PRO A 69 -1.79 14.84 16.49
CA PRO A 69 -0.38 14.96 16.16
C PRO A 69 0.23 13.60 15.83
N GLN A 70 0.63 13.42 14.58
CA GLN A 70 1.21 12.18 14.10
C GLN A 70 2.62 12.05 14.68
N SER A 71 2.90 10.93 15.33
CA SER A 71 4.26 10.49 15.58
C SER A 71 4.92 10.10 14.24
N PRO A 72 6.24 9.84 14.22
CA PRO A 72 6.93 9.32 13.02
C PRO A 72 6.43 7.96 12.49
N GLY A 73 5.35 7.39 13.05
CA GLY A 73 4.63 6.21 12.53
C GLY A 73 5.33 4.87 12.79
N GLN A 74 6.39 4.86 13.59
CA GLN A 74 7.27 3.70 13.74
C GLN A 74 6.52 2.46 14.26
N THR A 75 5.82 2.59 15.38
CA THR A 75 5.18 1.45 16.05
C THR A 75 4.03 0.84 15.24
N LEU A 76 3.23 1.68 14.58
CA LEU A 76 2.04 1.21 13.87
C LEU A 76 2.32 0.72 12.46
N LEU A 77 3.40 1.17 11.81
CA LEU A 77 3.84 0.58 10.56
C LEU A 77 4.19 -0.89 10.76
N LYS A 78 4.96 -1.25 11.80
CA LYS A 78 5.27 -2.65 12.12
C LYS A 78 3.99 -3.50 12.25
N ASN A 79 3.01 -3.00 13.00
CA ASN A 79 1.75 -3.72 13.22
C ASN A 79 0.94 -3.83 11.92
N ALA A 80 0.87 -2.76 11.12
CA ALA A 80 0.21 -2.77 9.82
C ALA A 80 0.89 -3.73 8.83
N THR A 81 2.23 -3.78 8.81
CA THR A 81 2.98 -4.73 7.98
C THR A 81 2.67 -6.17 8.40
N ALA A 82 2.51 -6.44 9.69
CA ALA A 82 2.11 -7.77 10.17
C ALA A 82 0.70 -8.17 9.68
N LEU A 83 -0.22 -7.21 9.56
CA LEU A 83 -1.59 -7.48 9.08
C LEU A 83 -1.65 -7.94 7.61
N ILE A 84 -0.63 -7.66 6.81
CA ILE A 84 -0.55 -8.07 5.38
C ILE A 84 -0.70 -9.59 5.24
N VAL A 85 -0.18 -10.35 6.20
CA VAL A 85 -0.23 -11.82 6.22
C VAL A 85 -1.15 -12.35 7.33
N ASP A 86 -2.01 -11.50 7.89
CA ASP A 86 -2.98 -11.91 8.90
C ASP A 86 -3.97 -12.92 8.28
N PRO A 87 -4.25 -14.05 8.96
CA PRO A 87 -5.17 -15.06 8.44
C PRO A 87 -6.57 -14.53 8.13
N ASN A 88 -7.08 -13.53 8.87
CA ASN A 88 -8.39 -12.95 8.56
C ASN A 88 -8.35 -12.20 7.23
N LEU A 89 -7.26 -11.50 6.93
CA LEU A 89 -7.10 -10.84 5.63
C LEU A 89 -6.94 -11.86 4.50
N LEU A 90 -6.09 -12.87 4.70
CA LEU A 90 -5.81 -13.90 3.69
C LEU A 90 -7.00 -14.84 3.45
N ASN A 91 -7.95 -14.95 4.37
CA ASN A 91 -9.17 -15.72 4.19
C ASN A 91 -10.33 -14.92 3.57
N SER A 92 -10.13 -13.63 3.28
CA SER A 92 -11.17 -12.72 2.78
C SER A 92 -10.86 -12.21 1.37
N GLY A 93 -10.91 -13.13 0.39
CA GLY A 93 -10.75 -12.82 -1.05
C GLY A 93 -9.30 -12.79 -1.57
N TYR A 94 -8.31 -13.10 -0.73
CA TYR A 94 -6.94 -13.28 -1.21
C TYR A 94 -6.85 -14.50 -2.13
N ARG A 95 -6.11 -14.36 -3.24
CA ARG A 95 -5.96 -15.40 -4.25
C ARG A 95 -4.55 -15.97 -4.18
N THR A 96 -4.41 -17.22 -3.78
CA THR A 96 -3.10 -17.92 -3.70
C THR A 96 -2.58 -18.41 -5.06
N ASN A 97 -3.45 -18.46 -6.08
CA ASN A 97 -3.14 -19.02 -7.40
C ASN A 97 -2.68 -17.97 -8.43
N ILE A 98 -2.34 -16.76 -7.99
CA ILE A 98 -1.76 -15.71 -8.83
C ILE A 98 -0.38 -15.35 -8.29
N ASN A 99 0.51 -14.93 -9.18
CA ASN A 99 1.89 -14.57 -8.82
C ASN A 99 2.07 -13.08 -8.51
N ASN A 100 1.00 -12.28 -8.69
CA ASN A 100 1.07 -10.83 -8.64
C ASN A 100 0.37 -10.31 -7.38
N HIS A 101 1.13 -10.22 -6.30
CA HIS A 101 0.70 -9.59 -5.05
C HIS A 101 1.62 -8.42 -4.72
N LEU A 102 1.03 -7.24 -4.48
CA LEU A 102 1.77 -6.01 -4.21
C LEU A 102 1.24 -5.32 -2.97
N VAL A 103 2.17 -4.85 -2.15
CA VAL A 103 1.93 -3.91 -1.05
C VAL A 103 2.41 -2.54 -1.50
N ILE A 104 1.51 -1.55 -1.43
CA ILE A 104 1.84 -0.15 -1.72
C ILE A 104 1.77 0.62 -0.41
N TYR A 105 2.91 1.15 0.04
CA TYR A 105 2.98 2.00 1.22
C TYR A 105 3.21 3.46 0.80
N VAL A 106 2.36 4.38 1.26
CA VAL A 106 2.52 5.82 0.98
C VAL A 106 2.71 6.55 2.28
N THR A 107 3.75 7.38 2.34
CA THR A 107 4.05 8.22 3.49
C THR A 107 4.57 9.58 3.05
N THR A 108 4.64 10.53 3.97
CA THR A 108 5.38 11.78 3.78
C THR A 108 6.78 11.68 4.36
N LYS A 109 6.86 11.55 5.68
CA LYS A 109 8.10 11.57 6.46
C LYS A 109 8.30 10.38 7.40
N SER A 110 7.37 9.42 7.42
CA SER A 110 7.51 8.27 8.32
C SER A 110 8.76 7.47 7.99
N VAL A 111 9.46 7.06 9.04
CA VAL A 111 10.68 6.26 8.98
C VAL A 111 10.30 4.83 9.39
N ALA A 112 10.60 3.84 8.55
CA ALA A 112 10.33 2.45 8.89
C ALA A 112 11.32 1.98 9.97
N ASP A 113 10.80 1.44 11.07
CA ASP A 113 11.66 0.87 12.12
C ASP A 113 12.18 -0.53 11.72
N GLN A 114 13.14 -1.04 12.48
CA GLN A 114 13.75 -2.34 12.21
C GLN A 114 12.73 -3.49 12.28
N GLY A 115 11.67 -3.36 13.09
CA GLY A 115 10.62 -4.36 13.20
C GLY A 115 9.79 -4.45 11.93
N ALA A 116 9.31 -3.31 11.42
CA ALA A 116 8.59 -3.21 10.16
C ALA A 116 9.44 -3.71 8.98
N ILE A 117 10.72 -3.31 8.93
CA ILE A 117 11.68 -3.77 7.92
C ILE A 117 11.83 -5.29 7.97
N SER A 118 12.03 -5.87 9.15
CA SER A 118 12.24 -7.32 9.29
C SER A 118 10.99 -8.11 8.86
N ILE A 119 9.79 -7.64 9.20
CA ILE A 119 8.54 -8.28 8.77
C ILE A 119 8.38 -8.17 7.25
N ALA A 120 8.56 -6.98 6.66
CA ALA A 120 8.44 -6.79 5.21
C ALA A 120 9.43 -7.67 4.44
N GLN A 121 10.68 -7.74 4.89
CA GLN A 121 11.70 -8.61 4.30
C GLN A 121 11.33 -10.10 4.41
N SER A 122 10.73 -10.53 5.53
CA SER A 122 10.23 -11.89 5.68
C SER A 122 9.09 -12.19 4.71
N ILE A 123 8.13 -11.27 4.55
CA ILE A 123 7.00 -11.42 3.62
C ILE A 123 7.51 -11.51 2.17
N ASN A 124 8.47 -10.65 1.81
CA ASN A 124 9.10 -10.62 0.49
C ASN A 124 9.88 -11.92 0.21
N THR A 125 10.67 -12.40 1.18
CA THR A 125 11.46 -13.64 1.05
C THR A 125 10.59 -14.88 0.88
N ASN A 126 9.42 -14.90 1.54
CA ASN A 126 8.44 -15.98 1.38
C ASN A 126 7.69 -15.91 0.03
N GLY A 127 8.01 -14.93 -0.83
CA GLY A 127 7.41 -14.76 -2.15
C GLY A 127 5.93 -14.37 -2.12
N THR A 128 5.43 -13.92 -0.96
CA THR A 128 3.99 -13.68 -0.77
C THR A 128 3.56 -12.32 -1.32
N TYR A 129 4.41 -11.29 -1.21
CA TYR A 129 4.14 -9.94 -1.71
C TYR A 129 5.44 -9.25 -2.13
N SER A 130 5.39 -8.51 -3.24
CA SER A 130 6.35 -7.43 -3.51
C SER A 130 5.95 -6.16 -2.77
N PHE A 131 6.91 -5.29 -2.50
CA PHE A 131 6.68 -4.03 -1.79
C PHE A 131 7.10 -2.84 -2.65
N LEU A 132 6.25 -1.81 -2.69
CA LEU A 132 6.53 -0.51 -3.26
C LEU A 132 6.22 0.57 -2.23
N ALA A 133 7.08 1.57 -2.13
CA ALA A 133 6.87 2.71 -1.26
C ALA A 133 6.86 4.02 -2.05
N LEU A 134 6.00 4.95 -1.66
CA LEU A 134 6.02 6.33 -2.13
C LEU A 134 6.23 7.29 -0.95
N ALA A 135 7.21 8.18 -1.08
CA ALA A 135 7.52 9.21 -0.11
C ALA A 135 7.17 10.60 -0.68
N TYR A 136 5.97 11.11 -0.36
CA TYR A 136 5.45 12.39 -0.84
C TYR A 136 5.94 13.56 0.01
N LYS A 137 6.55 14.58 -0.59
CA LYS A 137 7.16 15.71 0.13
C LYS A 137 8.15 15.26 1.20
N SER A 138 8.87 14.17 0.92
CA SER A 138 9.96 13.72 1.78
C SER A 138 11.06 14.79 1.81
N ASP A 139 11.65 14.98 2.99
CA ASP A 139 12.88 15.77 3.18
C ASP A 139 14.14 14.89 3.07
N GLY A 140 13.99 13.65 2.63
CA GLY A 140 15.07 12.67 2.46
C GLY A 140 15.37 11.84 3.72
N SER A 141 14.87 12.24 4.89
CA SER A 141 15.19 11.58 6.17
C SER A 141 14.72 10.11 6.25
N ASN A 142 13.67 9.74 5.51
CA ASN A 142 13.12 8.39 5.50
C ASN A 142 13.65 7.48 4.38
N ILE A 143 14.41 8.00 3.41
CA ILE A 143 14.83 7.25 2.20
C ILE A 143 15.54 5.95 2.55
N GLN A 144 16.49 5.98 3.49
CA GLN A 144 17.25 4.77 3.86
C GLN A 144 16.36 3.69 4.49
N SER A 145 15.47 4.08 5.40
CA SER A 145 14.53 3.16 6.05
C SER A 145 13.53 2.57 5.06
N LEU A 146 12.97 3.40 4.18
CA LEU A 146 12.00 2.96 3.17
C LEU A 146 12.66 2.05 2.12
N THR A 147 13.89 2.37 1.70
CA THR A 147 14.69 1.49 0.84
C THR A 147 14.84 0.10 1.46
N SER A 148 15.15 0.04 2.76
CA SER A 148 15.31 -1.22 3.49
C SER A 148 13.98 -1.97 3.61
N TYR A 149 12.90 -1.24 3.85
CA TYR A 149 11.53 -1.76 3.96
C TYR A 149 11.05 -2.41 2.65
N VAL A 150 11.30 -1.78 1.50
CA VAL A 150 10.91 -2.33 0.19
C VAL A 150 11.96 -3.26 -0.44
N SER A 151 13.07 -3.50 0.25
CA SER A 151 14.18 -4.37 -0.19
C SER A 151 14.87 -3.97 -1.52
N ASN A 152 14.45 -2.91 -2.22
CA ASN A 152 15.06 -2.42 -3.46
C ASN A 152 14.79 -0.92 -3.66
N LYS A 153 15.83 -0.13 -3.93
CA LYS A 153 15.73 1.33 -4.16
C LYS A 153 14.81 1.71 -5.32
N ALA A 154 14.72 0.91 -6.37
CA ALA A 154 13.93 1.27 -7.53
C ALA A 154 12.42 1.17 -7.25
N CYS A 155 12.01 0.37 -6.26
CA CYS A 155 10.64 0.32 -5.76
C CYS A 155 10.30 1.42 -4.73
N LEU A 156 11.14 2.46 -4.64
CA LEU A 156 10.88 3.67 -3.86
C LEU A 156 10.65 4.87 -4.78
N LEU A 157 9.41 5.37 -4.80
CA LEU A 157 9.01 6.58 -5.52
C LEU A 157 9.10 7.79 -4.56
N TYR A 158 10.14 8.61 -4.64
CA TYR A 158 10.36 9.70 -3.66
C TYR A 158 10.46 11.09 -4.28
N GLN A 159 10.22 11.22 -5.59
CA GLN A 159 10.39 12.49 -6.32
C GLN A 159 9.13 13.37 -6.32
N ALA A 160 8.05 12.93 -5.68
CA ALA A 160 6.81 13.72 -5.63
C ALA A 160 6.90 14.81 -4.55
N THR A 161 7.12 16.06 -4.95
CA THR A 161 7.21 17.23 -4.05
C THR A 161 5.95 18.10 -4.06
N ASP A 162 5.04 17.87 -5.01
CA ASP A 162 3.80 18.60 -5.19
C ASP A 162 2.71 17.71 -5.82
N SER A 163 1.50 18.25 -5.97
CA SER A 163 0.38 17.49 -6.51
C SER A 163 0.58 17.05 -7.97
N ASN A 164 1.34 17.81 -8.77
CA ASN A 164 1.58 17.46 -10.17
C ASN A 164 2.52 16.27 -10.28
N SER A 165 3.66 16.35 -9.60
CA SER A 165 4.63 15.26 -9.49
C SER A 165 4.02 14.02 -8.83
N LEU A 166 3.15 14.17 -7.82
CA LEU A 166 2.38 13.05 -7.24
C LEU A 166 1.44 12.39 -8.26
N ASN A 167 0.74 13.18 -9.07
CA ASN A 167 -0.09 12.62 -10.16
C ASN A 167 0.76 11.90 -11.22
N SER A 168 1.94 12.42 -11.57
CA SER A 168 2.87 11.71 -12.47
C SER A 168 3.34 10.38 -11.88
N GLN A 169 3.57 10.33 -10.56
CA GLN A 169 3.87 9.06 -9.88
C GLN A 169 2.68 8.10 -9.90
N ALA A 170 1.43 8.58 -9.94
CA ALA A 170 0.25 7.73 -10.05
C ALA A 170 0.22 6.98 -11.40
N THR A 171 0.57 7.68 -12.49
CA THR A 171 0.74 7.07 -13.81
C THR A 171 1.86 6.05 -13.80
N THR A 172 3.03 6.41 -13.24
CA THR A 172 4.19 5.52 -13.13
C THR A 172 3.83 4.24 -12.36
N LEU A 173 3.12 4.37 -11.24
CA LEU A 173 2.65 3.25 -10.44
C LEU A 173 1.69 2.34 -11.23
N ALA A 174 0.75 2.92 -11.98
CA ALA A 174 -0.16 2.14 -12.81
C ALA A 174 0.60 1.34 -13.89
N GLU A 175 1.60 1.95 -14.54
CA GLU A 175 2.44 1.28 -15.53
C GLU A 175 3.25 0.13 -14.93
N LEU A 176 3.84 0.33 -13.73
CA LEU A 176 4.55 -0.73 -13.01
C LEU A 176 3.64 -1.92 -12.67
N ILE A 177 2.44 -1.65 -12.16
CA ILE A 177 1.46 -2.70 -11.85
C ILE A 177 1.01 -3.43 -13.11
N PHE A 178 0.76 -2.70 -14.20
CA PHE A 178 0.37 -3.30 -15.47
C PHE A 178 1.48 -4.18 -16.05
N SER A 179 2.73 -3.72 -16.03
CA SER A 179 3.87 -4.50 -16.49
C SER A 179 4.02 -5.80 -15.68
N ALA A 180 3.99 -5.71 -14.35
CA ALA A 180 4.05 -6.87 -13.47
C ALA A 180 2.90 -7.86 -13.71
N SER A 181 1.70 -7.36 -14.04
CA SER A 181 0.55 -8.22 -14.37
C SER A 181 0.83 -9.17 -15.55
N THR A 182 1.74 -8.79 -16.45
CA THR A 182 2.13 -9.58 -17.63
C THR A 182 3.34 -10.49 -17.36
N THR A 183 4.27 -10.08 -16.50
CA THR A 183 5.55 -10.79 -16.26
C THR A 183 5.53 -11.68 -15.02
N GLY A 184 4.56 -11.48 -14.11
CA GLY A 184 4.54 -12.19 -12.83
C GLY A 184 5.50 -11.61 -11.78
N GLN A 185 6.19 -10.52 -12.09
CA GLN A 185 7.23 -9.93 -11.24
C GLN A 185 7.11 -8.40 -11.22
N TYR A 186 7.12 -7.83 -10.01
CA TYR A 186 7.27 -6.39 -9.84
C TYR A 186 8.76 -6.05 -9.92
N THR A 187 9.23 -5.77 -11.15
CA THR A 187 10.54 -5.16 -11.36
C THR A 187 10.38 -3.65 -11.33
N CYS A 188 10.60 -3.09 -10.16
CA CYS A 188 11.16 -1.78 -10.03
C CYS A 188 12.65 -2.01 -9.70
#